data_AF-A0A957PKC5-F1
#
_entry.id   AF-A0A957PKC5-F1
#
_cell.length_a   1.000
_cell.length_b   1.000
_cell.length_c   1.000
_cell.angle_alpha   90.00
_cell.angle_beta   90.00
_cell.angle_gamma   90.00
#
_symmetry.space_group_name_H-M   'P 1'
#
loop_
_entity.id
_entity.type
_entity.pdbx_description
1 polymer ?
#
loop_
_entity_poly.entity_id
_entity_poly.type
_entity_poly.pdbx_seq_one_letter_code
_entity_poly.pdbx_strand_id
1 'polypeptide(L)'
;QLAPRLADQGVQFTEIAGNHQILVTLIAPDDWHYDLPTGDILFTMPVLIAPQNNRIAVETSVSTLHELLNALADGPARLEHIYDY
;
A
#
# COMPACT_ATOMS: atom_id res chain seq x y z
N GLN A 1 9.91 -4.01 6.06
CA GLN A 1 8.81 -4.14 7.05
C GLN A 1 8.43 -5.62 7.20
N LEU A 2 7.79 -6.03 8.30
CA LEU A 2 7.43 -7.43 8.56
C LEU A 2 6.20 -7.87 7.74
N ALA A 3 5.18 -7.02 7.62
CA ALA A 3 3.92 -7.36 6.96
C ALA A 3 4.07 -7.89 5.51
N PRO A 4 4.89 -7.29 4.62
CA PRO A 4 5.08 -7.85 3.27
C PRO A 4 5.66 -9.26 3.26
N ARG A 5 6.55 -9.59 4.21
CA ARG A 5 7.13 -10.94 4.31
C ARG A 5 6.11 -11.97 4.78
N LEU A 6 5.20 -11.57 5.67
CA LEU A 6 4.11 -12.43 6.13
C LEU A 6 3.09 -12.65 5.00
N ALA A 7 2.75 -11.60 4.24
CA ALA A 7 1.86 -11.70 3.08
C ALA A 7 2.40 -12.66 2.00
N ASP A 8 3.71 -12.58 1.70
CA ASP A 8 4.42 -13.49 0.80
C ASP A 8 4.40 -14.95 1.29
N GLN A 9 4.36 -15.16 2.61
CA GLN A 9 4.21 -16.49 3.23
C GLN A 9 2.75 -16.99 3.28
N GLY A 10 1.81 -16.27 2.68
CA GLY A 10 0.38 -16.62 2.68
C GLY A 10 -0.35 -16.28 3.98
N VAL A 11 0.26 -15.47 4.86
CA VAL A 11 -0.42 -14.99 6.07
C VAL A 11 -1.42 -13.91 5.70
N GLN A 12 -2.63 -14.04 6.26
CA GLN A 12 -3.69 -13.04 6.18
C GLN A 12 -3.78 -12.29 7.52
N PHE A 13 -4.20 -11.03 7.45
CA PHE A 13 -4.32 -10.17 8.62
C PHE A 13 -5.81 -9.96 8.92
N THR A 14 -6.21 -10.05 10.18
CA THR A 14 -7.60 -9.72 10.58
C THR A 14 -7.66 -8.32 11.17
N GLU A 15 -6.64 -7.96 11.95
CA GLU A 15 -6.55 -6.72 12.71
C GLU A 15 -5.06 -6.35 12.89
N ILE A 16 -4.76 -5.04 12.92
CA ILE A 16 -3.44 -4.50 13.26
C ILE A 16 -3.60 -3.39 14.29
N ALA A 17 -3.05 -3.59 15.49
CA ALA A 17 -3.13 -2.67 16.63
C ALA A 17 -4.55 -2.18 16.99
N GLY A 18 -5.57 -3.02 16.83
CA GLY A 18 -6.98 -2.75 17.04
C GLY A 18 -7.73 -2.28 15.78
N ASN A 19 -7.02 -2.03 14.69
CA ASN A 19 -7.59 -1.48 13.46
C ASN A 19 -8.02 -2.54 12.45
N HIS A 20 -9.13 -2.26 11.76
CA HIS A 20 -9.64 -3.06 10.64
C HIS A 20 -9.49 -2.34 9.28
N GLN A 21 -9.17 -1.04 9.33
CA GLN A 21 -8.80 -0.19 8.20
C GLN A 21 -7.41 0.36 8.48
N ILE A 22 -6.60 0.49 7.45
CA ILE A 22 -5.23 0.96 7.60
C ILE A 22 -4.86 1.86 6.44
N LEU A 23 -3.99 2.83 6.71
CA LEU A 23 -3.44 3.68 5.68
C LEU A 23 -2.11 3.09 5.20
N VAL A 24 -1.98 2.96 3.89
CA VAL A 24 -0.75 2.57 3.21
C VAL A 24 -0.32 3.72 2.31
N THR A 25 0.96 4.09 2.37
CA THR A 25 1.54 4.96 1.35
C THR A 25 2.45 4.18 0.42
N LEU A 26 2.41 4.56 -0.85
CA LEU A 26 3.15 3.96 -1.94
C LEU A 26 3.98 5.03 -2.64
N ILE A 27 5.15 4.66 -3.14
CA ILE A 27 5.87 5.43 -4.16
C ILE A 27 5.72 4.72 -5.50
N ALA A 28 5.27 5.42 -6.52
CA ALA A 28 5.13 4.88 -7.87
C ALA A 28 5.59 5.89 -8.92
N PRO A 29 5.94 5.46 -10.14
CA PRO A 29 6.14 6.36 -11.28
C PRO A 29 4.97 7.33 -11.46
N ASP A 30 5.25 8.53 -11.98
CA ASP A 30 4.23 9.56 -12.16
C ASP A 30 3.15 9.22 -13.21
N ASP A 31 3.46 8.31 -14.14
CA ASP A 31 2.54 7.75 -15.14
C ASP A 31 1.80 6.47 -14.67
N TRP A 32 2.14 5.95 -13.48
CA TRP A 32 1.47 4.79 -12.90
C TRP A 32 0.11 5.19 -12.30
N HIS A 33 -0.91 4.39 -12.60
CA HIS A 33 -2.26 4.56 -12.09
C HIS A 33 -2.60 3.42 -11.14
N TYR A 34 -3.24 3.75 -10.03
CA TYR A 34 -3.71 2.74 -9.09
C TYR A 34 -4.92 2.00 -9.68
N ASP A 35 -4.72 0.73 -10.02
CA ASP A 35 -5.73 -0.17 -10.63
C ASP A 35 -5.90 -1.48 -9.82
N LEU A 36 -5.37 -1.52 -8.60
CA LEU A 36 -5.47 -2.67 -7.73
C LEU A 36 -6.91 -2.85 -7.21
N PRO A 37 -7.38 -4.10 -7.02
CA PRO A 37 -8.77 -4.39 -6.65
C PRO A 37 -9.11 -4.04 -5.19
N THR A 38 -8.12 -3.67 -4.38
CA THR A 38 -8.25 -3.45 -2.94
C THR A 38 -7.86 -2.03 -2.57
N GLY A 39 -8.62 -1.40 -1.69
CA GLY A 39 -8.28 -0.09 -1.13
C GLY A 39 -8.69 1.08 -2.02
N ASP A 40 -8.86 2.23 -1.37
CA ASP A 40 -9.33 3.47 -1.97
C ASP A 40 -8.24 4.53 -1.88
N ILE A 41 -7.96 5.21 -2.99
CA ILE A 41 -7.01 6.32 -3.00
C ILE A 41 -7.60 7.50 -2.21
N LEU A 42 -6.91 7.92 -1.17
CA LEU A 42 -7.23 9.15 -0.44
C LEU A 42 -6.61 10.38 -1.12
N PHE A 43 -5.35 10.27 -1.56
CA PHE A 43 -4.68 11.32 -2.32
C PHE A 43 -3.49 10.79 -3.12
N THR A 44 -3.11 11.57 -4.12
CA THR A 44 -1.87 11.41 -4.88
C THR A 44 -1.15 12.74 -4.90
N MET A 45 0.16 12.74 -4.60
CA MET A 45 0.98 13.95 -4.66
C MET A 45 2.38 13.67 -5.21
N PRO A 46 3.02 14.60 -5.93
CA PRO A 46 4.40 14.44 -6.38
C PRO A 46 5.38 14.34 -5.21
N VAL A 47 6.42 13.52 -5.36
CA VAL A 47 7.55 13.51 -4.43
C VAL A 47 8.45 14.70 -4.73
N LEU A 48 8.56 15.66 -3.80
CA LEU A 48 9.24 16.94 -4.02
C LEU A 48 10.68 16.84 -4.55
N ILE A 49 11.45 15.86 -4.05
CA ILE A 49 12.85 15.64 -4.45
C ILE A 49 13.01 14.70 -5.65
N ALA A 50 11.91 14.13 -6.15
CA ALA A 50 11.89 13.16 -7.24
C ALA A 50 10.54 13.25 -7.98
N PRO A 51 10.27 14.34 -8.73
CA PRO A 51 8.95 14.64 -9.30
C PRO A 51 8.46 13.62 -10.33
N GLN A 52 9.35 12.76 -10.85
CA GLN A 52 9.01 11.59 -11.67
C GLN A 52 8.35 10.44 -10.87
N ASN A 53 8.11 10.65 -9.57
CA ASN A 53 7.38 9.73 -8.72
C ASN A 53 6.27 10.46 -7.98
N ASN A 54 5.17 9.74 -7.78
CA ASN A 54 4.08 10.14 -6.93
C ASN A 54 4.09 9.33 -5.62
N ARG A 55 3.75 10.00 -4.52
CA ARG A 55 3.27 9.37 -3.29
C ARG A 55 1.76 9.22 -3.36
N ILE A 56 1.29 8.00 -3.22
CA ILE A 56 -0.13 7.65 -3.28
C ILE A 56 -0.52 7.11 -1.91
N ALA A 57 -1.54 7.71 -1.31
CA ALA A 57 -2.11 7.27 -0.04
C ALA A 57 -3.37 6.46 -0.31
N VAL A 58 -3.42 5.26 0.24
CA VAL A 58 -4.48 4.28 0.04
C VAL A 58 -5.00 3.83 1.40
N GLU A 59 -6.29 4.04 1.65
CA GLU A 59 -6.98 3.39 2.75
C GLU A 59 -7.39 1.98 2.31
N THR A 60 -7.09 0.95 3.10
CA THR A 60 -7.48 -0.43 2.77
C THR A 60 -7.90 -1.19 4.01
N SER A 61 -8.73 -2.21 3.81
CA SER A 61 -9.05 -3.13 4.90
C SER A 61 -7.83 -3.96 5.27
N VAL A 62 -7.64 -4.19 6.56
CA VAL A 62 -6.60 -5.10 7.05
C VAL A 62 -6.82 -6.52 6.51
N SER A 63 -8.08 -6.94 6.35
CA SER A 63 -8.44 -8.26 5.80
C SER A 63 -7.91 -8.51 4.39
N THR A 64 -7.86 -7.47 3.56
CA THR A 64 -7.38 -7.53 2.17
C THR A 64 -5.98 -6.96 2.00
N LEU A 65 -5.31 -6.55 3.09
CA LEU A 65 -3.97 -5.95 3.03
C LEU A 65 -2.93 -6.89 2.39
N HIS A 66 -3.04 -8.20 2.62
CA HIS A 66 -2.14 -9.19 2.03
C HIS A 66 -2.20 -9.21 0.50
N GLU A 67 -3.39 -9.02 -0.09
CA GLU A 67 -3.58 -8.94 -1.55
C GLU A 67 -2.90 -7.70 -2.12
N LEU A 68 -3.10 -6.54 -1.46
CA LEU A 68 -2.43 -5.29 -1.82
C LEU A 68 -0.91 -5.44 -1.77
N LEU A 69 -0.37 -6.01 -0.68
CA LEU A 69 1.07 -6.18 -0.51
C LEU A 69 1.69 -7.12 -1.54
N ASN A 70 0.98 -8.20 -1.90
CA ASN A 70 1.44 -9.13 -2.92
C ASN A 70 1.41 -8.49 -4.31
N ALA A 71 0.35 -7.73 -4.65
CA ALA A 71 0.27 -7.04 -5.93
C ALA A 71 1.40 -5.99 -6.13
N LEU A 72 1.83 -5.33 -5.04
CA LEU A 72 2.95 -4.39 -5.08
C LEU A 72 4.31 -5.06 -5.27
N ALA A 73 4.47 -6.32 -4.90
CA ALA A 73 5.73 -7.05 -5.09
C ALA A 73 6.07 -7.23 -6.58
N ASP A 74 5.04 -7.39 -7.42
CA ASP A 74 5.18 -7.63 -8.86
C ASP A 74 5.06 -6.35 -9.71
N GLY A 75 4.55 -5.26 -9.14
CA GLY A 75 4.28 -4.00 -9.85
C GLY A 75 5.46 -3.02 -9.93
N PRO A 76 5.28 -1.85 -10.55
CA PRO A 76 6.25 -0.75 -10.52
C PRO A 76 6.11 0.13 -9.26
N ALA A 77 4.96 0.10 -8.59
CA ALA A 77 4.73 0.76 -7.32
C ALA A 77 5.45 0.04 -6.17
N ARG A 78 5.87 0.79 -5.15
CA ARG A 78 6.61 0.29 -4.00
C ARG A 78 5.92 0.73 -2.73
N LEU A 79 5.77 -0.20 -1.79
CA LEU A 79 5.35 0.11 -0.43
C LEU A 79 6.33 1.11 0.20
N GLU A 80 5.81 2.23 0.69
CA GLU A 80 6.57 3.19 1.47
C GLU A 80 6.33 2.98 2.97
N HIS A 81 5.06 3.02 3.39
CA HIS A 81 4.71 2.91 4.79
C HIS A 81 3.32 2.30 5.03
N ILE A 82 3.15 1.68 6.20
CA ILE A 82 1.86 1.19 6.72
C ILE A 82 1.66 1.92 8.06
N TYR A 83 0.54 2.63 8.23
CA TYR A 83 0.26 3.43 9.43
C TYR A 83 -0.83 2.77 10.27
N ASP A 84 -0.53 2.40 11.51
CA ASP A 84 -1.53 2.07 12.53
C ASP A 84 -1.96 3.36 13.26
N TYR A 85 -3.25 3.68 13.22
CA TYR A 85 -3.79 4.93 13.79
C TYR A 85 -4.83 4.69 14.88
#